data_AF-A0A9E4BXR7-F1
#
_entry.id   AF-A0A9E4BXR7-F1
#
_cell.length_a   1.000
_cell.length_b   1.000
_cell.length_c   1.000
_cell.angle_alpha   90.00
_cell.angle_beta   90.00
_cell.angle_gamma   90.00
#
_symmetry.space_group_name_H-M   'P 1'
#
loop_
_entity.id
_entity.type
_entity.pdbx_description
1 polymer ?
#
loop_
_entity_poly.entity_id
_entity_poly.type
_entity_poly.pdbx_seq_one_letter_code
_entity_poly.pdbx_strand_id
1 'polypeptide(L)'
;VSKQAFCYVLDRTTGEPVWPIKEREVPKSKTPGEQSWPTQPFPSKPAPYDRQGLQEDDLINFTPELREKALAILQRYEHGPLFTPPSEKGTLVLPGGLGGSDWSGAALVPKKNVLYVPSRTRPDIVRLEKVEGLRT
;
A
#
# COMPACT_ATOMS: atom_id res chain seq x y z
N VAL A 1 -12.91 5.79 0.26
CA VAL A 1 -11.72 5.24 0.95
C VAL A 1 -11.27 3.97 0.25
N SER A 2 -9.97 3.67 0.21
CA SER A 2 -9.45 2.55 -0.59
C SER A 2 -8.58 1.60 0.24
N LYS A 3 -8.30 0.42 -0.32
CA LYS A 3 -7.43 -0.59 0.29
C LYS A 3 -6.00 -0.09 0.48
N GLN A 4 -5.57 0.89 -0.32
CA GLN A 4 -4.26 1.53 -0.23
C GLN A 4 -4.20 2.65 0.83
N ALA A 5 -5.22 2.85 1.66
CA ALA A 5 -5.30 3.94 2.62
C ALA A 5 -5.43 5.36 2.02
N PHE A 6 -5.98 5.48 0.81
CA PHE A 6 -6.34 6.76 0.19
C PHE A 6 -7.82 7.10 0.35
N CYS A 7 -8.13 8.40 0.43
CA CYS A 7 -9.49 8.89 0.26
C CYS A 7 -9.64 9.55 -1.11
N TYR A 8 -10.33 8.86 -2.02
CA TYR A 8 -10.76 9.40 -3.30
C TYR A 8 -12.05 10.18 -3.09
N VAL A 9 -12.06 11.46 -3.49
CA VAL A 9 -13.22 12.35 -3.34
C VAL A 9 -13.59 12.92 -4.69
N LEU A 10 -14.81 12.61 -5.12
CA LEU A 10 -15.36 12.99 -6.41
C LEU A 10 -16.59 13.88 -6.20
N ASP A 11 -16.82 14.81 -7.12
CA ASP A 11 -18.07 15.53 -7.18
C ASP A 11 -19.20 14.54 -7.49
N ARG A 12 -20.27 14.59 -6.69
CA ARG A 12 -21.37 13.62 -6.79
C ARG A 12 -22.19 13.74 -8.09
N THR A 13 -22.14 14.89 -8.74
CA THR A 13 -22.95 15.24 -9.92
C THR A 13 -22.17 14.98 -11.19
N THR A 14 -20.87 15.34 -11.22
CA THR A 14 -20.03 15.20 -12.42
C THR A 14 -19.16 13.94 -12.40
N GLY A 15 -18.89 13.37 -11.21
CA GLY A 15 -17.92 12.29 -11.03
C GLY A 15 -16.46 12.75 -11.11
N GLU A 16 -16.21 14.05 -11.32
CA GLU A 16 -14.86 14.60 -11.44
C GLU A 16 -14.16 14.67 -10.07
N PRO A 17 -12.83 14.53 -10.01
CA PRO A 17 -12.09 14.66 -8.76
C PRO A 17 -12.22 16.07 -8.16
N VAL A 18 -12.59 16.14 -6.87
CA VAL A 18 -12.61 17.42 -6.12
C VAL A 18 -11.21 17.99 -5.94
N TRP A 19 -10.21 17.11 -5.82
CA TRP A 19 -8.80 17.47 -5.82
C TRP A 19 -8.03 16.68 -6.88
N PRO A 20 -6.91 17.21 -7.39
CA PRO A 20 -6.10 16.52 -8.37
C PRO A 20 -5.71 15.11 -7.90
N ILE A 21 -5.92 14.13 -8.76
CA ILE A 21 -5.38 12.77 -8.62
C ILE A 21 -4.25 12.68 -9.65
N LYS A 22 -3.00 12.63 -9.19
CA LYS A 22 -1.84 12.66 -10.07
C LYS A 22 -1.33 11.24 -10.31
N GLU A 23 -1.09 10.90 -11.57
CA GLU A 23 -0.30 9.73 -11.92
C GLU A 23 1.14 9.94 -11.45
N ARG A 24 1.69 8.96 -10.73
CA ARG A 24 3.08 8.94 -10.28
C ARG A 24 3.70 7.61 -10.66
N GLU A 25 4.96 7.66 -11.07
CA GLU A 25 5.74 6.45 -11.32
C GLU A 25 5.80 5.58 -10.07
N VAL A 26 5.69 4.27 -10.28
CA VAL A 26 5.76 3.24 -9.24
C VAL A 26 6.79 2.17 -9.62
N PRO A 27 7.31 1.38 -8.67
CA PRO A 27 8.25 0.33 -8.98
C PRO A 27 7.69 -0.65 -10.03
N LYS A 28 8.47 -0.89 -11.09
CA LYS A 28 8.10 -1.83 -12.16
C LYS A 28 8.27 -3.26 -11.70
N SER A 29 7.35 -4.14 -12.11
CA SER A 29 7.52 -5.58 -11.88
C SER A 29 8.74 -6.14 -12.61
N LYS A 30 9.39 -7.09 -11.95
CA LYS A 30 10.50 -7.89 -12.50
C LYS A 30 10.05 -9.31 -12.86
N THR A 31 8.78 -9.65 -12.63
CA THR A 31 8.23 -10.98 -12.92
C THR A 31 8.25 -11.23 -14.43
N PRO A 32 8.85 -12.35 -14.90
CA PRO A 32 8.89 -12.66 -16.32
C PRO A 32 7.49 -12.71 -16.94
N GLY A 33 7.30 -12.00 -18.06
CA GLY A 33 6.03 -11.94 -18.78
C GLY A 33 5.00 -10.96 -18.21
N GLU A 34 5.19 -10.45 -17.00
CA GLU A 34 4.29 -9.44 -16.42
C GLU A 34 4.53 -8.06 -17.04
N GLN A 35 3.45 -7.40 -17.43
CA GLN A 35 3.47 -6.01 -17.92
C GLN A 35 2.77 -5.11 -16.91
N SER A 36 3.48 -4.72 -15.85
CA SER A 36 2.97 -3.77 -14.86
C SER A 36 2.87 -2.36 -15.47
N TRP A 37 1.75 -1.69 -15.26
CA TRP A 37 1.56 -0.29 -15.67
C TRP A 37 2.56 0.63 -14.94
N PRO A 38 3.18 1.62 -15.62
CA PRO A 38 4.33 2.36 -15.07
C PRO A 38 3.96 3.38 -13.99
N THR A 39 2.70 3.81 -13.92
CA THR A 39 2.24 4.83 -12.98
C THR A 39 1.05 4.34 -12.16
N GLN A 40 0.71 5.03 -11.07
CA GLN A 40 -0.53 4.82 -10.33
C GLN A 40 -1.14 6.16 -9.93
N PRO A 41 -2.47 6.21 -9.68
CA PRO A 41 -3.13 7.42 -9.22
C PRO A 41 -2.84 7.69 -7.73
N PHE A 42 -2.44 8.92 -7.42
CA PHE A 42 -2.27 9.42 -6.05
C PHE A 42 -3.16 10.64 -5.83
N PRO A 43 -4.24 10.53 -5.03
CA PRO A 43 -5.03 11.68 -4.59
C PRO A 43 -4.15 12.67 -3.83
N SER A 44 -4.22 13.94 -4.21
CA SER A 44 -3.45 14.99 -3.54
C SER A 44 -4.00 15.36 -2.17
N LYS A 45 -5.32 15.18 -1.95
CA LYS A 45 -5.99 15.46 -0.68
C LYS A 45 -7.18 14.52 -0.45
N PRO A 46 -7.51 14.23 0.82
CA PRO A 46 -6.66 14.43 2.00
C PRO A 46 -5.39 13.54 1.93
N ALA A 47 -4.45 13.75 2.84
CA ALA A 47 -3.29 12.87 2.96
C ALA A 47 -3.74 11.40 3.20
N PRO A 48 -2.90 10.40 2.86
CA PRO A 48 -3.14 9.03 3.29
C PRO A 48 -3.44 8.96 4.78
N TYR A 49 -4.46 8.20 5.17
CA TYR A 49 -4.89 8.10 6.57
C TYR A 49 -4.23 6.95 7.32
N ASP A 50 -3.40 6.15 6.64
CA ASP A 50 -2.58 5.07 7.23
C ASP A 50 -1.27 4.97 6.46
N ARG A 51 -0.34 4.15 6.94
CA ARG A 51 0.99 3.94 6.36
C ARG A 51 0.91 3.28 4.98
N GLN A 52 1.84 3.68 4.12
CA GLN A 52 1.94 3.27 2.72
C GLN A 52 3.39 2.95 2.38
N GLY A 53 3.65 1.69 2.03
CA GLY A 53 4.99 1.16 1.90
C GLY A 53 5.64 0.82 3.24
N LEU A 54 6.84 0.24 3.17
CA LEU A 54 7.64 -0.14 4.33
C LEU A 54 9.11 0.20 4.05
N GLN A 55 9.67 1.06 4.89
CA GLN A 55 11.05 1.52 4.82
C GLN A 55 11.83 1.09 6.07
N GLU A 56 13.15 1.18 6.04
CA GLU A 56 13.98 0.87 7.21
C GLU A 56 13.66 1.77 8.41
N ASP A 57 13.21 3.00 8.16
CA ASP A 57 12.79 3.95 9.19
C ASP A 57 11.50 3.53 9.91
N ASP A 58 10.72 2.62 9.34
CA ASP A 58 9.55 2.03 10.00
C ASP A 58 9.93 0.95 11.02
N LEU A 59 11.18 0.47 11.00
CA LEU A 59 11.64 -0.59 11.89
C LEU A 59 11.86 -0.09 13.32
N ILE A 60 11.54 -0.96 14.26
CA ILE A 60 11.79 -0.72 15.69
C ILE A 60 13.27 -0.35 15.92
N ASN A 61 13.48 0.64 16.79
CA ASN A 61 14.80 1.18 17.13
C ASN A 61 14.96 1.39 18.64
N PHE A 62 14.25 0.61 19.45
CA PHE A 62 14.27 0.74 20.91
C PHE A 62 15.65 0.47 21.50
N THR A 63 16.41 -0.47 20.91
CA THR A 63 17.84 -0.71 21.21
C THR A 63 18.58 -1.03 19.91
N PRO A 64 19.92 -0.86 19.87
CA PRO A 64 20.73 -1.25 18.70
C PRO A 64 20.54 -2.73 18.30
N GLU A 65 20.49 -3.63 19.27
CA GLU A 65 20.36 -5.08 19.03
C GLU A 65 19.00 -5.44 18.42
N LEU A 66 17.92 -4.75 18.83
CA LEU A 66 16.61 -4.94 18.23
C LEU A 66 16.54 -4.36 16.81
N ARG A 67 17.21 -3.23 16.56
CA ARG A 67 17.31 -2.63 15.22
C ARG A 67 18.05 -3.56 14.27
N GLU A 68 19.20 -4.12 14.68
CA GLU A 68 19.95 -5.09 13.89
C GLU A 68 19.13 -6.34 13.56
N LYS A 69 18.40 -6.89 14.53
CA LYS A 69 17.49 -8.02 14.31
C LYS A 69 16.37 -7.68 13.32
N ALA A 70 15.78 -6.50 13.44
CA ALA A 70 14.74 -6.04 12.52
C ALA A 70 15.27 -5.89 11.09
N LEU A 71 16.46 -5.30 10.92
CA LEU A 71 17.13 -5.19 9.62
C LEU A 71 17.45 -6.57 9.02
N ALA A 72 17.96 -7.50 9.82
CA ALA A 72 18.25 -8.87 9.38
C ALA A 72 16.99 -9.66 8.96
N ILE A 73 15.82 -9.33 9.53
CA ILE A 73 14.53 -9.88 9.08
C ILE A 73 14.11 -9.21 7.77
N LEU A 74 14.19 -7.87 7.70
CA LEU A 74 13.80 -7.09 6.52
C LEU A 74 14.57 -7.54 5.27
N GLN A 75 15.87 -7.80 5.40
CA GLN A 75 16.74 -8.27 4.31
C GLN A 75 16.29 -9.60 3.65
N ARG A 76 15.46 -10.40 4.33
CA ARG A 76 14.93 -11.65 3.78
C ARG A 76 13.87 -11.44 2.71
N TYR A 77 13.29 -10.24 2.65
CA TYR A 77 12.19 -9.89 1.75
C TYR A 77 12.59 -8.74 0.82
N GLU A 78 11.77 -8.48 -0.19
CA GLU A 78 11.72 -7.18 -0.85
C GLU A 78 10.78 -6.25 -0.08
N HIS A 79 11.08 -4.96 -0.08
CA HIS A 79 10.23 -3.93 0.52
C HIS A 79 10.44 -2.63 -0.24
N GLY A 80 9.57 -1.65 -0.01
CA GLY A 80 9.66 -0.38 -0.71
C GLY A 80 8.42 0.48 -0.55
N PRO A 81 8.24 1.49 -1.42
CA PRO A 81 7.06 2.34 -1.39
C PRO A 81 5.78 1.55 -1.72
N LEU A 82 4.63 2.20 -1.55
CA LEU A 82 3.35 1.69 -2.04
C LEU A 82 3.47 1.26 -3.51
N PHE A 83 2.82 0.14 -3.85
CA PHE A 83 2.89 -0.51 -5.16
C PHE A 83 4.23 -1.18 -5.49
N THR A 84 5.09 -1.44 -4.52
CA THR A 84 6.21 -2.39 -4.72
C THR A 84 5.63 -3.77 -5.09
N PRO A 85 5.99 -4.33 -6.26
CA PRO A 85 5.35 -5.54 -6.78
C PRO A 85 5.74 -6.79 -5.99
N PRO A 86 4.90 -7.84 -6.00
CA PRO A 86 5.28 -9.16 -5.49
C PRO A 86 6.53 -9.73 -6.18
N SER A 87 7.28 -10.56 -5.48
CA SER A 87 8.45 -11.24 -6.04
C SER A 87 8.60 -12.67 -5.52
N GLU A 88 9.49 -13.46 -6.14
CA GLU A 88 9.83 -14.82 -5.68
C GLU A 88 10.56 -14.82 -4.32
N LYS A 89 11.23 -13.71 -3.96
CA LYS A 89 11.83 -13.50 -2.64
C LYS A 89 10.76 -13.20 -1.57
N GLY A 90 9.56 -12.80 -2.00
CA GLY A 90 8.49 -12.33 -1.15
C GLY A 90 8.64 -10.84 -0.88
N THR A 91 7.56 -10.09 -1.11
CA THR A 91 7.51 -8.65 -0.91
C THR A 91 6.69 -8.33 0.33
N LEU A 92 7.27 -7.58 1.27
CA LEU A 92 6.55 -6.95 2.35
C LEU A 92 5.73 -5.79 1.82
N VAL A 93 4.41 -5.92 1.89
CA VAL A 93 3.46 -4.91 1.41
C VAL A 93 2.72 -4.27 2.58
N LEU A 94 2.58 -2.94 2.51
CA LEU A 94 1.79 -2.16 3.44
C LEU A 94 1.04 -1.07 2.65
N PRO A 95 -0.30 -1.01 2.70
CA PRO A 95 -1.18 -1.91 3.44
C PRO A 95 -1.14 -3.38 2.97
N GLY A 96 -1.39 -4.31 3.89
CA GLY A 96 -1.46 -5.76 3.59
C GLY A 96 -2.65 -6.15 2.71
N GLY A 97 -2.87 -7.45 2.50
CA GLY A 97 -3.93 -7.98 1.62
C GLY A 97 -5.35 -7.62 2.04
N LEU A 98 -5.59 -7.39 3.34
CA LEU A 98 -6.87 -6.87 3.84
C LEU A 98 -7.04 -5.37 3.58
N GLY A 99 -5.95 -4.67 3.30
CA GLY A 99 -5.85 -3.23 3.07
C GLY A 99 -5.93 -2.37 4.32
N GLY A 100 -5.68 -1.08 4.14
CA GLY A 100 -5.79 -0.05 5.18
C GLY A 100 -7.25 0.34 5.44
N SER A 101 -8.16 0.03 4.53
CA SER A 101 -9.60 0.04 4.77
C SER A 101 -10.23 -1.22 4.24
N ASP A 102 -11.25 -1.69 4.94
CA ASP A 102 -11.96 -2.91 4.62
C ASP A 102 -13.48 -2.67 4.64
N TRP A 103 -14.27 -3.74 4.69
CA TRP A 103 -15.73 -3.74 4.67
C TRP A 103 -16.43 -2.84 5.71
N SER A 104 -15.76 -2.42 6.77
CA SER A 104 -16.33 -1.55 7.83
C SER A 104 -16.69 -0.13 7.36
N GLY A 105 -16.22 0.29 6.18
CA GLY A 105 -16.55 1.59 5.61
C GLY A 105 -15.94 2.77 6.40
N ALA A 106 -16.51 3.96 6.20
CA ALA A 106 -16.10 5.21 6.87
C ALA A 106 -17.33 6.01 7.31
N ALA A 107 -17.17 6.89 8.30
CA ALA A 107 -18.25 7.72 8.84
C ALA A 107 -17.91 9.20 8.74
N LEU A 108 -18.77 9.99 8.08
CA LEU A 108 -18.66 11.44 8.03
C LEU A 108 -19.43 12.04 9.20
N VAL A 109 -18.83 13.00 9.90
CA VAL A 109 -19.52 13.86 10.88
C VAL A 109 -19.67 15.26 10.28
N PRO A 110 -20.82 15.58 9.65
CA PRO A 110 -20.95 16.79 8.83
C PRO A 110 -20.70 18.08 9.60
N LYS A 111 -21.21 18.18 10.84
CA LYS A 111 -21.01 19.37 11.70
C LYS A 111 -19.54 19.66 12.03
N LYS A 112 -18.67 18.64 11.93
CA LYS A 112 -17.23 18.78 12.19
C LYS A 112 -16.40 18.81 10.91
N ASN A 113 -16.99 18.50 9.74
CA ASN A 113 -16.28 18.26 8.49
C ASN A 113 -15.14 17.22 8.63
N VAL A 114 -15.36 16.18 9.44
CA VAL A 114 -14.38 15.11 9.68
C VAL A 114 -14.91 13.78 9.19
N LEU A 115 -14.10 13.09 8.39
CA LEU A 115 -14.31 11.70 7.99
C LEU A 115 -13.47 10.80 8.91
N TYR A 116 -14.14 9.91 9.63
CA TYR A 116 -13.50 8.87 10.44
C TYR A 116 -13.40 7.58 9.62
N VAL A 117 -12.19 7.05 9.52
CA VAL A 117 -11.91 5.82 8.78
C VAL A 117 -11.24 4.83 9.72
N PRO A 118 -11.88 3.69 10.07
CA PRO A 118 -11.19 2.61 10.74
C PRO A 118 -10.10 2.07 9.81
N SER A 119 -8.86 2.07 10.31
CA SER A 119 -7.71 1.61 9.54
C SER A 119 -6.96 0.47 10.21
N ARG A 120 -6.16 -0.26 9.44
CA ARG A 120 -5.36 -1.40 9.89
C ARG A 120 -3.95 -1.29 9.33
N THR A 121 -3.00 -0.96 10.19
CA THR A 121 -1.57 -1.01 9.87
C THR A 121 -1.05 -2.44 10.06
N ARG A 122 -1.30 -3.32 9.08
CA ARG A 122 -0.84 -4.71 9.10
C ARG A 122 -0.06 -5.04 7.83
N PRO A 123 1.27 -5.27 7.90
CA PRO A 123 2.03 -5.71 6.75
C PRO A 123 1.73 -7.19 6.46
N ASP A 124 1.79 -7.55 5.18
CA ASP A 124 1.73 -8.93 4.72
C ASP A 124 2.96 -9.23 3.84
N ILE A 125 3.33 -10.50 3.73
CA ILE A 125 4.32 -10.97 2.76
C ILE A 125 3.55 -11.58 1.60
N VAL A 126 3.76 -11.03 0.40
CA VAL A 126 3.22 -11.59 -0.84
C VAL A 126 4.37 -12.20 -1.64
N ARG A 127 4.34 -13.51 -1.81
CA ARG A 127 5.36 -14.27 -2.51
C ARG A 127 4.80 -14.90 -3.78
N LEU A 128 5.56 -14.80 -4.86
CA LEU A 128 5.29 -15.54 -6.09
C LEU A 128 5.90 -16.93 -5.99
N GLU A 129 5.12 -17.94 -6.34
CA GLU A 129 5.59 -19.32 -6.47
C GLU A 129 5.31 -19.80 -7.88
N LYS A 130 6.30 -20.43 -8.50
CA LYS A 130 6.14 -21.04 -9.81
C LYS A 130 5.30 -22.30 -9.66
N VAL A 131 4.15 -22.34 -10.32
CA VAL A 131 3.31 -23.52 -10.38
C VAL A 131 3.72 -24.36 -11.58
N GLU A 132 4.23 -25.57 -11.32
CA GLU A 132 4.54 -26.53 -12.38
C GLU A 132 3.26 -27.23 -12.89
N GLY A 133 3.16 -27.45 -14.20
CA GLY A 133 2.07 -28.24 -14.79
C GLY A 133 0.83 -27.46 -15.26
N LEU A 134 0.84 -26.12 -15.21
CA LEU A 134 -0.16 -25.32 -15.92
C LEU A 134 0.08 -25.42 -17.42
N ARG A 135 -0.75 -26.20 -18.10
CA ARG A 135 -0.80 -26.27 -19.57
C ARG A 135 -1.23 -24.91 -20.10
N THR A 136 -0.34 -24.23 -20.83
CA THR A 136 -0.68 -23.12 -21.74
C THR A 136 -0.95 -23.67 -23.13
#